data_AF-A0A4R5AAF7-F1
#
_entry.id   AF-A0A4R5AAF7-F1
#
_cell.length_a   1.000
_cell.length_b   1.000
_cell.length_c   1.000
_cell.angle_alpha   90.00
_cell.angle_beta   90.00
_cell.angle_gamma   90.00
#
_symmetry.space_group_name_H-M   'P 1'
#
loop_
_entity.id
_entity.type
_entity.pdbx_description
1 polymer ?
#
loop_
_entity_poly.entity_id
_entity_poly.type
_entity_poly.pdbx_seq_one_letter_code
_entity_poly.pdbx_strand_id
1 'polypeptide(L)'
;MPKDAQEHIATLLDQLANLNHRDDAALDALLKRTEMIIRNVFGETSKYLTDLSDIGFHPMVYPADDRYYNSSWASGTAELKNLLNTMSEEVQLFGSDVEPDKAKREDKAVSGGSGVFLVHGHDDRAKVEVARFMEKLGLDVIILHERPSNGRTIIEKFENESSAASFAVVLLTADDVGAVKGGSAEAIPRARQNVVFELGYFIGVLGRNRVVALKHPDVETPSDYSGVVYIPLDTGSWQLLLAKEIKSAGIDIDLNRALA
;
A
#
# COMPACT_ATOMS: atom_id res chain seq x y z
N MET A 1 -4.29 -23.41 -14.13
CA MET A 1 -3.38 -22.51 -13.42
C MET A 1 -2.61 -23.15 -12.25
N PRO A 2 -3.06 -24.22 -11.54
CA PRO A 2 -2.30 -24.82 -10.43
C PRO A 2 -0.95 -25.48 -10.79
N LYS A 3 -0.75 -25.87 -12.06
CA LYS A 3 0.44 -26.63 -12.48
C LYS A 3 1.73 -25.79 -12.51
N ASP A 4 1.64 -24.49 -12.75
CA ASP A 4 2.83 -23.64 -12.94
C ASP A 4 3.53 -23.29 -11.61
N ALA A 5 2.76 -23.15 -10.52
CA ALA A 5 3.31 -22.82 -9.20
C ALA A 5 4.12 -23.98 -8.60
N GLN A 6 3.63 -25.22 -8.73
CA GLN A 6 4.35 -26.41 -8.27
C GLN A 6 5.67 -26.61 -9.03
N GLU A 7 5.67 -26.39 -10.35
CA GLU A 7 6.88 -26.51 -11.17
C GLU A 7 7.93 -25.45 -10.79
N HIS A 8 7.49 -24.23 -10.49
CA HIS A 8 8.38 -23.18 -10.00
C HIS A 8 8.98 -23.50 -8.63
N ILE A 9 8.19 -24.00 -7.67
CA ILE A 9 8.68 -24.37 -6.34
C ILE A 9 9.62 -25.59 -6.43
N ALA A 10 9.31 -26.58 -7.28
CA ALA A 10 10.18 -27.71 -7.55
C ALA A 10 11.53 -27.27 -8.13
N THR A 11 11.53 -26.26 -9.01
CA THR A 11 12.76 -25.67 -9.54
C THR A 11 13.59 -25.00 -8.44
N LEU A 12 12.97 -24.28 -7.50
CA LEU A 12 13.68 -23.69 -6.36
C LEU A 12 14.32 -24.76 -5.45
N LEU A 13 13.62 -25.87 -5.22
CA LEU A 13 14.15 -27.00 -4.45
C LEU A 13 15.37 -27.64 -5.12
N ASP A 14 15.36 -27.78 -6.45
CA ASP A 14 16.51 -28.27 -7.21
C ASP A 14 17.69 -27.28 -7.17
N GLN A 15 17.42 -25.98 -7.32
CA GLN A 15 18.44 -24.94 -7.19
C GLN A 15 19.08 -24.93 -5.80
N LEU A 16 18.30 -25.11 -4.73
CA LEU A 16 18.80 -25.23 -3.37
C LEU A 16 19.64 -26.49 -3.16
N ALA A 17 19.22 -27.63 -3.74
CA ALA A 17 19.97 -28.88 -3.63
C ALA A 17 21.34 -28.83 -4.32
N ASN A 18 21.45 -28.01 -5.37
CA ASN A 18 22.68 -27.79 -6.14
C ASN A 18 23.46 -26.53 -5.70
N LEU A 19 23.05 -25.87 -4.61
CA LEU A 19 23.70 -24.65 -4.13
C LEU A 19 25.08 -24.98 -3.54
N ASN A 20 26.13 -24.36 -4.09
CA ASN A 20 27.48 -24.50 -3.58
C ASN A 20 27.61 -23.87 -2.19
N HIS A 21 28.38 -24.51 -1.31
CA HIS A 21 28.61 -24.02 0.04
C HIS A 21 29.26 -22.63 0.02
N ARG A 22 28.64 -21.66 0.72
CA ARG A 22 29.05 -20.25 0.78
C ARG A 22 29.10 -19.53 -0.58
N ASP A 23 28.29 -19.98 -1.53
CA ASP A 23 28.06 -19.23 -2.76
C ASP A 23 26.99 -18.15 -2.51
N ASP A 24 27.42 -17.04 -1.92
CA ASP A 24 26.53 -15.93 -1.54
C ASP A 24 25.81 -15.31 -2.75
N ALA A 25 26.42 -15.35 -3.94
CA ALA A 25 25.81 -14.81 -5.16
C ALA A 25 24.67 -15.71 -5.66
N ALA A 26 24.90 -17.02 -5.70
CA ALA A 26 23.85 -17.98 -6.03
C ALA A 26 22.73 -18.00 -4.98
N LEU A 27 23.09 -17.83 -3.70
CA LEU A 27 22.14 -17.73 -2.61
C LEU A 27 21.25 -16.48 -2.74
N ASP A 28 21.82 -15.30 -2.97
CA ASP A 28 21.06 -14.05 -3.18
C ASP A 28 20.06 -14.18 -4.35
N ALA A 29 20.51 -14.76 -5.47
CA ALA A 29 19.63 -15.01 -6.61
C ALA A 29 18.48 -15.97 -6.28
N LEU A 30 18.76 -17.03 -5.51
CA LEU A 30 17.76 -17.99 -5.06
C LEU A 30 16.74 -17.35 -4.12
N LEU A 31 17.19 -16.53 -3.15
CA LEU A 31 16.32 -15.82 -2.22
C LEU A 31 15.40 -14.82 -2.95
N LYS A 32 15.94 -14.01 -3.88
CA LYS A 32 15.13 -13.09 -4.69
C LYS A 32 14.08 -13.79 -5.55
N ARG A 33 14.44 -14.94 -6.13
CA ARG A 33 13.50 -15.74 -6.93
C ARG A 33 12.42 -16.35 -6.04
N THR A 34 12.79 -16.81 -4.85
CA THR A 34 11.86 -17.33 -3.85
C THR A 34 10.87 -16.24 -3.41
N GLU A 35 11.36 -15.05 -3.08
CA GLU A 35 10.53 -13.89 -2.73
C GLU A 35 9.54 -13.53 -3.86
N MET A 36 10.01 -13.45 -5.10
CA MET A 36 9.16 -13.17 -6.27
C MET A 36 8.06 -14.23 -6.45
N ILE A 37 8.38 -15.51 -6.25
CA ILE A 37 7.40 -16.60 -6.32
C ILE A 37 6.41 -16.49 -5.16
N ILE A 38 6.87 -16.16 -3.95
CA ILE A 38 5.98 -15.95 -2.81
C ILE A 38 4.98 -14.83 -3.09
N ARG A 39 5.42 -13.66 -3.54
CA ARG A 39 4.53 -12.53 -3.87
C ARG A 39 3.51 -12.91 -4.95
N ASN A 40 3.96 -13.62 -5.99
CA ASN A 40 3.11 -13.99 -7.12
C ASN A 40 2.14 -15.15 -6.84
N VAL A 41 2.46 -16.06 -5.92
CA VAL A 41 1.66 -17.27 -5.66
C VAL A 41 0.85 -17.14 -4.38
N PHE A 42 1.42 -16.55 -3.33
CA PHE A 42 0.81 -16.47 -2.00
C PHE A 42 0.48 -15.03 -1.56
N GLY A 43 0.91 -14.02 -2.33
CA GLY A 43 0.56 -12.63 -2.11
C GLY A 43 1.60 -11.77 -1.38
N GLU A 44 1.41 -10.45 -1.48
CA GLU A 44 2.29 -9.40 -0.93
C GLU A 44 2.28 -9.36 0.60
N THR A 45 1.24 -9.91 1.23
CA THR A 45 1.07 -9.99 2.68
C THR A 45 1.35 -11.38 3.26
N SER A 46 1.87 -12.31 2.43
CA SER A 46 2.14 -13.68 2.85
C SER A 46 3.15 -13.74 3.99
N LYS A 47 2.84 -14.54 5.03
CA LYS A 47 3.76 -14.85 6.12
C LYS A 47 5.08 -15.46 5.61
N TYR A 48 5.06 -16.13 4.45
CA TYR A 48 6.26 -16.69 3.84
C TYR A 48 7.32 -15.63 3.49
N LEU A 49 6.94 -14.37 3.27
CA LEU A 49 7.91 -13.28 3.08
C LEU A 49 8.70 -12.99 4.37
N THR A 50 8.00 -12.97 5.50
CA THR A 50 8.63 -12.80 6.82
C THR A 50 9.47 -14.04 7.17
N ASP A 51 8.91 -15.24 6.96
CA ASP A 51 9.64 -16.49 7.22
C ASP A 51 10.91 -16.57 6.36
N LEU A 52 10.89 -16.08 5.12
CA LEU A 52 12.08 -16.02 4.24
C LEU A 52 13.12 -15.01 4.76
N SER A 53 12.71 -13.83 5.21
CA SER A 53 13.62 -12.78 5.69
C SER A 53 14.33 -13.14 6.99
N ASP A 54 13.70 -14.01 7.81
CA ASP A 54 14.22 -14.42 9.10
C ASP A 54 15.29 -15.53 8.99
N ILE A 55 15.47 -16.12 7.79
CA ILE A 55 16.45 -17.20 7.57
C ILE A 55 17.87 -16.63 7.55
N GLY A 56 18.67 -17.03 8.54
CA GLY A 56 20.06 -16.63 8.67
C GLY A 56 21.03 -17.63 8.04
N PHE A 57 21.82 -17.19 7.05
CA PHE A 57 22.90 -18.00 6.45
C PHE A 57 24.28 -17.68 7.02
N HIS A 58 24.40 -16.63 7.83
CA HIS A 58 25.65 -16.13 8.37
C HIS A 58 25.59 -15.99 9.90
N PRO A 59 26.72 -16.14 10.62
CA PRO A 59 26.78 -15.95 12.06
C PRO A 59 26.48 -14.50 12.47
N MET A 60 25.70 -14.31 13.53
CA MET A 60 25.44 -12.98 14.13
C MET A 60 26.56 -12.48 15.06
N VAL A 61 27.59 -13.28 15.31
CA VAL A 61 28.69 -12.98 16.24
C VAL A 61 30.03 -12.87 15.50
N TYR A 62 30.84 -11.89 15.89
CA TYR A 62 32.17 -11.66 15.33
C TYR A 62 33.26 -11.69 16.41
N PRO A 63 34.43 -12.33 16.18
CA PRO A 63 34.77 -13.13 15.00
C PRO A 63 34.11 -14.52 15.04
N ALA A 64 33.58 -14.97 13.92
CA ALA A 64 33.08 -16.32 13.75
C ALA A 64 34.12 -17.19 13.05
N ASP A 65 34.35 -18.40 13.58
CA ASP A 65 35.17 -19.40 12.92
C ASP A 65 34.36 -20.21 11.89
N ASP A 66 35.05 -21.06 11.12
CA ASP A 66 34.40 -21.87 10.09
C ASP A 66 33.31 -22.81 10.61
N ARG A 67 33.35 -23.21 11.89
CA ARG A 67 32.31 -24.07 12.46
C ARG A 67 30.99 -23.31 12.60
N TYR A 68 31.05 -22.05 13.05
CA TYR A 68 29.86 -21.21 13.14
C TYR A 68 29.28 -20.92 11.76
N TYR A 69 30.13 -20.59 10.77
CA TYR A 69 29.67 -20.39 9.40
C TYR A 69 29.05 -21.64 8.79
N ASN A 70 29.68 -22.82 8.96
CA ASN A 70 29.13 -24.07 8.46
C ASN A 70 27.81 -24.42 9.15
N SER A 71 27.68 -24.12 10.44
CA SER A 71 26.44 -24.32 11.21
C SER A 71 25.32 -23.39 10.73
N SER A 72 25.60 -22.09 10.57
CA SER A 72 24.61 -21.12 10.06
C SER A 72 24.19 -21.45 8.64
N TRP A 73 25.14 -21.83 7.77
CA TRP A 73 24.83 -22.25 6.41
C TRP A 73 23.97 -23.51 6.37
N ALA A 74 24.32 -24.53 7.16
CA ALA A 74 23.52 -25.75 7.28
C ALA A 74 22.11 -25.47 7.84
N SER A 75 21.99 -24.59 8.84
CA SER A 75 20.69 -24.19 9.40
C SER A 75 19.85 -23.45 8.36
N GLY A 76 20.41 -22.40 7.75
CA GLY A 76 19.70 -21.58 6.77
C GLY A 76 19.25 -22.38 5.55
N THR A 77 20.08 -23.29 5.03
CA THR A 77 19.69 -24.17 3.92
C THR A 77 18.60 -25.17 4.31
N ALA A 78 18.63 -25.69 5.54
CA ALA A 78 17.56 -26.57 6.05
C ALA A 78 16.25 -25.81 6.27
N GLU A 79 16.30 -24.60 6.81
CA GLU A 79 15.14 -23.72 7.02
C GLU A 79 14.51 -23.30 5.69
N LEU A 80 15.32 -22.88 4.71
CA LEU A 80 14.83 -22.54 3.38
C LEU A 80 14.20 -23.74 2.69
N LYS A 81 14.78 -24.94 2.82
CA LYS A 81 14.20 -26.17 2.30
C LYS A 81 12.84 -26.47 2.92
N ASN A 82 12.71 -26.30 4.24
CA ASN A 82 11.44 -26.52 4.93
C ASN A 82 10.39 -25.52 4.46
N LEU A 83 10.73 -24.25 4.35
CA LEU A 83 9.84 -23.21 3.82
C LEU A 83 9.32 -23.57 2.42
N LEU A 84 10.22 -23.93 1.50
CA LEU A 84 9.84 -24.33 0.13
C LEU A 84 8.96 -25.58 0.10
N ASN A 85 9.21 -26.56 0.97
CA ASN A 85 8.36 -27.74 1.08
C ASN A 85 6.97 -27.39 1.61
N THR A 86 6.87 -26.53 2.63
CA THR A 86 5.57 -26.07 3.16
C THR A 86 4.78 -25.32 2.09
N MET A 87 5.42 -24.43 1.32
CA MET A 87 4.80 -23.77 0.17
C MET A 87 4.30 -24.79 -0.87
N SER A 88 5.11 -25.82 -1.18
CA SER A 88 4.73 -26.87 -2.12
C SER A 88 3.53 -27.69 -1.63
N GLU A 89 3.51 -28.05 -0.35
CA GLU A 89 2.43 -28.80 0.29
C GLU A 89 1.13 -27.98 0.31
N GLU A 90 1.20 -26.68 0.61
CA GLU A 90 0.03 -25.80 0.59
C GLU A 90 -0.59 -25.73 -0.81
N VAL A 91 0.23 -25.51 -1.84
CA VAL A 91 -0.24 -25.52 -3.25
C VAL A 91 -0.82 -26.87 -3.65
N GLN A 92 -0.29 -27.97 -3.11
CA GLN A 92 -0.80 -29.33 -3.37
C GLN A 92 -2.14 -29.60 -2.68
N LEU A 93 -2.30 -29.18 -1.43
CA LEU A 93 -3.49 -29.46 -0.60
C LEU A 93 -4.67 -28.55 -0.94
N PHE A 94 -4.39 -27.27 -1.22
CA PHE A 94 -5.40 -26.23 -1.36
C PHE A 94 -5.47 -25.67 -2.79
N GLY A 95 -4.60 -26.14 -3.70
CA GLY A 95 -4.41 -25.53 -5.02
C GLY A 95 -3.63 -24.22 -4.93
N SER A 96 -3.23 -23.66 -6.07
CA SER A 96 -2.83 -22.24 -6.15
C SER A 96 -4.06 -21.31 -6.10
N ASP A 97 -5.16 -21.77 -5.51
CA ASP A 97 -6.37 -20.99 -5.27
C ASP A 97 -6.24 -20.17 -3.97
N VAL A 98 -5.05 -20.19 -3.36
CA VAL A 98 -4.49 -18.94 -2.83
C VAL A 98 -4.32 -18.05 -4.05
N GLU A 99 -5.36 -17.27 -4.36
CA GLU A 99 -5.22 -16.15 -5.29
C GLU A 99 -3.90 -15.47 -4.95
N PRO A 100 -3.05 -15.13 -5.94
CA PRO A 100 -2.05 -14.10 -5.70
C PRO A 100 -2.81 -12.99 -4.98
N ASP A 101 -2.20 -12.29 -4.06
CA ASP A 101 -2.68 -10.97 -3.68
C ASP A 101 -2.55 -9.98 -4.87
N LYS A 102 -2.96 -10.39 -6.08
CA LYS A 102 -4.14 -9.80 -6.70
C LYS A 102 -5.29 -9.89 -5.69
N ALA A 103 -5.22 -9.07 -4.64
CA ALA A 103 -6.40 -8.46 -4.09
C ALA A 103 -7.28 -8.16 -5.28
N LYS A 104 -8.44 -8.79 -5.28
CA LYS A 104 -9.54 -8.56 -6.21
C LYS A 104 -9.61 -7.08 -6.57
N ARG A 105 -8.87 -6.70 -7.62
CA ARG A 105 -9.45 -6.02 -8.75
C ARG A 105 -10.23 -7.08 -9.52
N GLU A 106 -11.19 -7.72 -8.83
CA GLU A 106 -12.49 -7.81 -9.44
C GLU A 106 -12.71 -6.39 -9.97
N ASP A 107 -12.97 -6.29 -11.26
CA ASP A 107 -14.09 -5.49 -11.65
C ASP A 107 -15.29 -5.95 -10.78
N LYS A 108 -15.32 -5.53 -9.51
CA LYS A 108 -16.38 -4.63 -9.13
C LYS A 108 -16.24 -3.53 -10.17
N ALA A 109 -16.93 -3.74 -11.30
CA ALA A 109 -17.94 -2.81 -11.67
C ALA A 109 -18.49 -2.32 -10.33
N VAL A 110 -17.94 -1.19 -9.90
CA VAL A 110 -18.52 -0.30 -8.93
C VAL A 110 -19.96 -0.33 -9.36
N SER A 111 -20.77 -1.07 -8.60
CA SER A 111 -22.17 -1.22 -8.90
C SER A 111 -22.74 0.16 -8.63
N GLY A 112 -22.69 1.04 -9.64
CA GLY A 112 -23.25 2.38 -9.67
C GLY A 112 -22.81 3.40 -8.62
N GLY A 113 -21.81 3.14 -7.76
CA GLY A 113 -21.42 4.07 -6.70
C GLY A 113 -20.44 5.15 -7.16
N SER A 114 -20.91 6.38 -7.42
CA SER A 114 -20.07 7.58 -7.62
C SER A 114 -19.39 8.08 -6.33
N GLY A 115 -19.16 7.19 -5.36
CA GLY A 115 -18.65 7.49 -4.03
C GLY A 115 -17.21 8.00 -4.08
N VAL A 116 -17.01 9.22 -3.59
CA VAL A 116 -15.69 9.85 -3.42
C VAL A 116 -15.46 10.12 -1.94
N PHE A 117 -14.42 9.50 -1.39
CA PHE A 117 -14.05 9.72 0.01
C PHE A 117 -13.30 11.03 0.17
N LEU A 118 -13.72 11.88 1.11
CA LEU A 118 -13.04 13.12 1.46
C LEU A 118 -12.35 12.94 2.81
N VAL A 119 -11.03 12.80 2.78
CA VAL A 119 -10.17 12.80 3.97
C VAL A 119 -9.83 14.25 4.33
N HIS A 120 -9.98 14.62 5.60
CA HIS A 120 -9.66 15.97 6.06
C HIS A 120 -9.18 15.99 7.51
N GLY A 121 -8.45 17.06 7.86
CA GLY A 121 -8.09 17.40 9.23
C GLY A 121 -9.16 18.25 9.92
N HIS A 122 -8.74 19.29 10.61
CA HIS A 122 -9.60 20.23 11.33
C HIS A 122 -9.96 21.49 10.52
N ASP A 123 -9.44 21.65 9.30
CA ASP A 123 -9.85 22.75 8.43
C ASP A 123 -11.26 22.51 7.85
N ASP A 124 -12.26 22.92 8.63
CA ASP A 124 -13.67 22.81 8.27
C ASP A 124 -14.03 23.62 7.01
N ARG A 125 -13.33 24.72 6.75
CA ARG A 125 -13.59 25.55 5.57
C ARG A 125 -13.17 24.80 4.32
N ALA A 126 -11.93 24.32 4.27
CA ALA A 126 -11.42 23.55 3.14
C ALA A 126 -12.29 22.31 2.89
N LYS A 127 -12.65 21.60 3.96
CA LYS A 127 -13.57 20.45 3.91
C LYS A 127 -14.89 20.78 3.23
N VAL A 128 -15.59 21.81 3.71
CA VAL A 128 -16.92 22.19 3.19
C VAL A 128 -16.82 22.68 1.74
N GLU A 129 -15.78 23.44 1.41
CA GLU A 129 -15.57 23.97 0.06
C GLU A 129 -15.35 22.85 -0.96
N VAL A 130 -14.49 21.88 -0.63
CA VAL A 130 -14.18 20.75 -1.50
C VAL A 130 -15.35 19.77 -1.60
N ALA A 131 -16.04 19.47 -0.49
CA ALA A 131 -17.23 18.63 -0.49
C ALA A 131 -18.32 19.20 -1.41
N ARG A 132 -18.68 20.48 -1.23
CA ARG A 132 -19.70 21.15 -2.06
C ARG A 132 -19.35 21.18 -3.54
N PHE A 133 -18.07 21.36 -3.86
CA PHE A 133 -17.62 21.31 -5.24
C PHE A 133 -17.82 19.92 -5.85
N MET A 134 -17.43 18.85 -5.15
CA MET A 134 -17.62 17.47 -5.63
C MET A 134 -19.10 17.10 -5.73
N GLU A 135 -19.93 17.49 -4.77
CA GLU A 135 -21.39 17.32 -4.82
C GLU A 135 -22.00 18.04 -6.03
N LYS A 136 -21.52 19.25 -6.37
CA LYS A 136 -21.94 19.99 -7.56
C LYS A 136 -21.63 19.23 -8.86
N LEU A 137 -20.55 18.46 -8.90
CA LEU A 137 -20.22 17.56 -10.02
C LEU A 137 -21.13 16.33 -10.08
N GLY A 138 -21.98 16.09 -9.07
CA GLY A 138 -22.88 14.94 -8.97
C GLY A 138 -22.29 13.72 -8.26
N LEU A 139 -21.20 13.92 -7.51
CA LEU A 139 -20.52 12.85 -6.77
C LEU A 139 -21.17 12.65 -5.40
N ASP A 140 -21.20 11.41 -4.92
CA ASP A 140 -21.59 11.08 -3.54
C ASP A 140 -20.35 11.22 -2.64
N VAL A 141 -20.32 12.25 -1.81
CA VAL A 141 -19.16 12.54 -0.96
C VAL A 141 -19.26 11.78 0.36
N ILE A 142 -18.27 10.96 0.65
CA ILE A 142 -18.16 10.20 1.90
C ILE A 142 -17.22 10.95 2.85
N ILE A 143 -17.78 11.47 3.94
CA ILE A 143 -17.05 12.16 5.00
C ILE A 143 -17.18 11.35 6.30
N LEU A 144 -16.07 10.84 6.84
CA LEU A 144 -16.10 9.82 7.89
C LEU A 144 -16.88 10.24 9.14
N HIS A 145 -16.69 11.46 9.67
CA HIS A 145 -17.37 11.89 10.90
C HIS A 145 -18.87 12.10 10.72
N GLU A 146 -19.35 12.24 9.49
CA GLU A 146 -20.78 12.41 9.18
C GLU A 146 -21.53 11.08 9.08
N ARG A 147 -20.80 9.97 8.87
CA ARG A 147 -21.39 8.64 8.79
C ARG A 147 -21.77 8.11 10.19
N PRO A 148 -22.80 7.27 10.34
CA PRO A 148 -23.17 6.70 11.63
C PRO A 148 -22.12 5.68 12.13
N SER A 149 -21.78 5.72 13.41
CA SER A 149 -20.79 4.80 13.99
C SER A 149 -21.32 3.37 14.15
N ASN A 150 -22.62 3.17 14.40
CA ASN A 150 -23.24 1.83 14.57
C ASN A 150 -22.53 0.93 15.60
N GLY A 151 -22.01 1.51 16.68
CA GLY A 151 -21.27 0.78 17.72
C GLY A 151 -19.86 0.32 17.32
N ARG A 152 -19.42 0.62 16.09
CA ARG A 152 -18.08 0.31 15.57
C ARG A 152 -17.03 1.22 16.18
N THR A 153 -15.81 0.71 16.29
CA THR A 153 -14.61 1.52 16.50
C THR A 153 -14.36 2.44 15.30
N ILE A 154 -13.51 3.46 15.48
CA ILE A 154 -13.18 4.42 14.41
C ILE A 154 -12.54 3.70 13.22
N ILE A 155 -11.67 2.71 13.47
CA ILE A 155 -10.98 1.98 12.39
C ILE A 155 -11.94 1.08 11.61
N GLU A 156 -12.83 0.36 12.28
CA GLU A 156 -13.86 -0.48 11.63
C GLU A 156 -14.85 0.37 10.82
N LYS A 157 -15.21 1.55 11.33
CA LYS A 157 -16.03 2.51 10.59
C LYS A 157 -15.28 2.99 9.36
N PHE A 158 -14.01 3.37 9.50
CA PHE A 158 -13.18 3.82 8.39
C PHE A 158 -13.06 2.78 7.28
N GLU A 159 -12.70 1.54 7.61
CA GLU A 159 -12.57 0.45 6.64
C GLU A 159 -13.90 0.19 5.90
N ASN A 160 -15.01 0.17 6.64
CA ASN A 160 -16.32 -0.08 6.06
C ASN A 160 -16.77 1.03 5.11
N GLU A 161 -16.70 2.30 5.53
CA GLU A 161 -17.11 3.43 4.69
C GLU A 161 -16.15 3.62 3.51
N SER A 162 -14.85 3.31 3.67
CA SER A 162 -13.86 3.38 2.60
C SER A 162 -14.12 2.36 1.49
N SER A 163 -14.70 1.19 1.82
CA SER A 163 -15.02 0.15 0.84
C SER A 163 -16.08 0.56 -0.20
N ALA A 164 -16.84 1.63 0.07
CA ALA A 164 -17.82 2.21 -0.85
C ALA A 164 -17.22 3.27 -1.78
N ALA A 165 -15.99 3.71 -1.54
CA ALA A 165 -15.32 4.73 -2.33
C ALA A 165 -14.63 4.13 -3.56
N SER A 166 -14.78 4.79 -4.70
CA SER A 166 -14.07 4.46 -5.94
C SER A 166 -12.92 5.43 -6.24
N PHE A 167 -12.82 6.50 -5.46
CA PHE A 167 -11.83 7.56 -5.53
C PHE A 167 -11.70 8.27 -4.18
N ALA A 168 -10.54 8.85 -3.89
CA ALA A 168 -10.31 9.59 -2.67
C ALA A 168 -9.69 10.96 -2.95
N VAL A 169 -10.18 11.97 -2.23
CA VAL A 169 -9.61 13.32 -2.17
C VAL A 169 -9.13 13.56 -0.75
N VAL A 170 -7.86 13.94 -0.61
CA VAL A 170 -7.20 14.11 0.69
C VAL A 170 -6.77 15.55 0.88
N LEU A 171 -7.23 16.19 1.96
CA LEU A 171 -6.87 17.56 2.29
C LEU A 171 -5.65 17.58 3.21
N LEU A 172 -4.51 18.04 2.69
CA LEU A 172 -3.28 18.25 3.44
C LEU A 172 -3.22 19.71 3.90
N THR A 173 -3.86 19.96 5.04
CA THR A 173 -3.96 21.27 5.70
C THR A 173 -2.99 21.40 6.88
N ALA A 174 -2.73 22.62 7.34
CA ALA A 174 -1.76 22.94 8.39
C ALA A 174 -2.30 22.65 9.80
N ASP A 175 -2.72 21.41 10.07
CA ASP A 175 -3.39 21.02 11.31
C ASP A 175 -2.44 20.83 12.49
N ASP A 176 -1.25 20.31 12.22
CA ASP A 176 -0.22 20.03 13.22
C ASP A 176 1.09 20.76 12.84
N VAL A 177 2.09 20.75 13.73
CA VAL A 177 3.47 21.20 13.43
C VAL A 177 4.45 20.07 13.78
N GLY A 178 5.52 19.92 13.01
CA GLY A 178 6.50 18.86 13.20
C GLY A 178 7.93 19.28 12.86
N ALA A 179 8.90 18.55 13.40
CA ALA A 179 10.32 18.74 13.09
C ALA A 179 11.06 17.40 13.10
N VAL A 180 12.16 17.34 12.34
CA VAL A 180 13.08 16.19 12.38
C VAL A 180 13.77 16.15 13.75
N LYS A 181 13.76 14.99 14.39
CA LYS A 181 14.43 14.78 15.69
C LYS A 181 15.92 15.12 15.57
N GLY A 182 16.39 16.06 16.39
CA GLY A 182 17.79 16.52 16.38
C GLY A 182 18.14 17.48 15.24
N GLY A 183 17.17 17.87 14.41
CA GLY A 183 17.34 18.95 13.43
C GLY A 183 17.41 20.32 14.11
N SER A 184 18.15 21.26 13.51
CA SER A 184 18.23 22.65 13.96
C SER A 184 17.12 23.54 13.37
N ALA A 185 16.25 22.98 12.53
CA ALA A 185 15.17 23.72 11.88
C ALA A 185 13.95 23.85 12.82
N GLU A 186 13.22 24.95 12.68
CA GLU A 186 11.96 25.17 13.39
C GLU A 186 10.90 24.16 12.98
N ALA A 187 9.89 23.97 13.83
CA ALA A 187 8.75 23.12 13.52
C ALA A 187 7.96 23.73 12.34
N ILE A 188 7.70 22.92 11.33
CA ILE A 188 7.02 23.32 10.09
C ILE A 188 5.56 22.84 10.15
N PRO A 189 4.59 23.61 9.62
CA PRO A 189 3.22 23.15 9.48
C PRO A 189 3.13 21.83 8.71
N ARG A 190 2.28 20.92 9.16
CA ARG A 190 2.11 19.59 8.57
C ARG A 190 0.64 19.13 8.63
N ALA A 191 0.30 18.21 7.73
CA ALA A 191 -0.97 17.51 7.79
C ALA A 191 -1.09 16.67 9.07
N ARG A 192 -2.33 16.54 9.54
CA ARG A 192 -2.64 15.70 10.71
C ARG A 192 -2.18 14.26 10.48
N GLN A 193 -1.65 13.61 11.50
CA GLN A 193 -1.10 12.25 11.33
C GLN A 193 -2.12 11.23 10.77
N ASN A 194 -3.37 11.29 11.23
CA ASN A 194 -4.44 10.42 10.72
C ASN A 194 -4.71 10.67 9.23
N VAL A 195 -4.65 11.92 8.77
CA VAL A 195 -4.81 12.27 7.35
C VAL A 195 -3.70 11.65 6.51
N VAL A 196 -2.46 11.66 7.00
CA VAL A 196 -1.31 11.03 6.32
C VAL A 196 -1.47 9.50 6.30
N PHE A 197 -1.98 8.91 7.38
CA PHE A 197 -2.28 7.47 7.42
C PHE A 197 -3.37 7.09 6.40
N GLU A 198 -4.47 7.83 6.37
CA GLU A 198 -5.60 7.60 5.45
C GLU A 198 -5.19 7.81 3.98
N LEU A 199 -4.30 8.78 3.70
CA LEU A 199 -3.67 8.94 2.39
C LEU A 199 -2.94 7.65 1.97
N GLY A 200 -2.09 7.12 2.85
CA GLY A 200 -1.37 5.87 2.63
C GLY A 200 -2.31 4.69 2.37
N TYR A 201 -3.36 4.57 3.19
CA TYR A 201 -4.39 3.55 3.03
C TYR A 201 -5.06 3.62 1.65
N PHE A 202 -5.57 4.78 1.24
CA PHE A 202 -6.25 4.92 -0.05
C PHE A 202 -5.34 4.68 -1.24
N ILE A 203 -4.05 5.05 -1.15
CA ILE A 203 -3.07 4.69 -2.18
C ILE A 203 -2.91 3.17 -2.28
N GLY A 204 -2.86 2.48 -1.14
CA GLY A 204 -2.76 1.02 -1.08
C GLY A 204 -3.98 0.33 -1.68
N VAL A 205 -5.20 0.76 -1.31
CA VAL A 205 -6.44 0.06 -1.71
C VAL A 205 -6.99 0.49 -3.07
N LEU A 206 -6.91 1.77 -3.45
CA LEU A 206 -7.43 2.27 -4.74
C LEU A 206 -6.34 2.35 -5.82
N GLY A 207 -5.08 2.48 -5.42
CA GLY A 207 -3.97 2.82 -6.31
C GLY A 207 -3.81 4.34 -6.50
N ARG A 208 -2.59 4.76 -6.85
CA ARG A 208 -2.22 6.19 -6.98
C ARG A 208 -3.07 6.97 -7.99
N ASN A 209 -3.59 6.32 -9.03
CA ASN A 209 -4.39 6.95 -10.08
C ASN A 209 -5.84 7.24 -9.69
N ARG A 210 -6.25 6.85 -8.47
CA ARG A 210 -7.59 7.09 -7.90
C ARG A 210 -7.55 7.90 -6.61
N VAL A 211 -6.43 8.55 -6.33
CA VAL A 211 -6.22 9.36 -5.12
C VAL A 211 -5.62 10.71 -5.51
N VAL A 212 -6.23 11.79 -5.04
CA VAL A 212 -5.74 13.16 -5.23
C VAL A 212 -5.51 13.80 -3.87
N ALA A 213 -4.32 14.37 -3.68
CA ALA A 213 -4.01 15.18 -2.52
C ALA A 213 -4.09 16.67 -2.86
N LEU A 214 -5.01 17.39 -2.20
CA LEU A 214 -5.08 18.85 -2.23
C LEU A 214 -4.24 19.39 -1.08
N LYS A 215 -3.19 20.14 -1.39
CA LYS A 215 -2.17 20.52 -0.42
C LYS A 215 -2.10 22.02 -0.21
N HIS A 216 -2.17 22.46 1.05
CA HIS A 216 -1.87 23.84 1.39
C HIS A 216 -0.37 24.15 1.12
N PRO A 217 -0.03 25.30 0.52
CA PRO A 217 1.35 25.61 0.12
C PRO A 217 2.39 25.41 1.24
N ASP A 218 2.05 25.86 2.44
CA ASP A 218 2.97 25.91 3.59
C ASP A 218 3.09 24.59 4.39
N VAL A 219 2.37 23.55 3.99
CA VAL A 219 2.39 22.24 4.65
C VAL A 219 3.59 21.42 4.18
N GLU A 220 4.28 20.74 5.09
CA GLU A 220 5.38 19.84 4.73
C GLU A 220 4.88 18.69 3.83
N THR A 221 5.76 18.18 2.97
CA THR A 221 5.44 17.08 2.07
C THR A 221 6.02 15.79 2.65
N PRO A 222 5.24 14.71 2.84
CA PRO A 222 5.79 13.42 3.25
C PRO A 222 6.90 12.97 2.28
N SER A 223 8.07 12.59 2.82
CA SER A 223 9.30 12.31 2.06
C SER A 223 9.12 11.22 0.99
N ASP A 224 8.33 10.18 1.29
CA ASP A 224 8.09 9.03 0.42
C ASP A 224 7.02 9.28 -0.68
N TYR A 225 6.43 10.47 -0.70
CA TYR A 225 5.39 10.88 -1.66
C TYR A 225 5.89 11.90 -2.69
N SER A 226 7.20 12.07 -2.83
CA SER A 226 7.84 13.04 -3.73
C SER A 226 7.63 12.76 -5.24
N GLY A 227 6.92 11.68 -5.61
CA GLY A 227 6.60 11.30 -7.00
C GLY A 227 5.12 11.35 -7.40
N VAL A 228 4.22 11.87 -6.54
CA VAL A 228 2.80 12.02 -6.87
C VAL A 228 2.45 13.51 -7.00
N VAL A 229 1.69 13.86 -8.03
CA VAL A 229 1.28 15.25 -8.30
C VAL A 229 0.31 15.70 -7.22
N TYR A 230 0.66 16.78 -6.53
CA TYR A 230 -0.26 17.50 -5.64
C TYR A 230 -0.98 18.58 -6.43
N ILE A 231 -2.24 18.81 -6.07
CA ILE A 231 -2.94 20.02 -6.50
C ILE A 231 -2.81 21.04 -5.36
N PRO A 232 -2.22 22.22 -5.60
CA PRO A 232 -2.20 23.28 -4.60
C PRO A 232 -3.64 23.65 -4.23
N LEU A 233 -3.96 23.60 -2.94
CA LEU A 233 -5.23 24.12 -2.40
C LEU A 233 -5.11 25.65 -2.31
N ASP A 234 -5.15 26.30 -3.47
CA ASP A 234 -5.06 27.75 -3.63
C ASP A 234 -6.42 28.40 -3.88
N THR A 235 -6.44 29.70 -4.15
CA THR A 235 -7.67 30.48 -4.30
C THR A 235 -8.35 30.39 -5.68
N GLY A 236 -7.96 29.50 -6.60
CA GLY A 236 -8.76 29.44 -7.85
C GLY A 236 -8.43 28.45 -8.95
N SER A 237 -7.49 27.52 -8.77
CA SER A 237 -7.16 26.56 -9.84
C SER A 237 -7.49 25.10 -9.52
N TRP A 238 -7.62 24.78 -8.23
CA TRP A 238 -7.75 23.39 -7.78
C TRP A 238 -9.03 22.70 -8.26
N GLN A 239 -10.14 23.43 -8.41
CA GLN A 239 -11.43 22.86 -8.82
C GLN A 239 -11.33 22.19 -10.19
N LEU A 240 -10.76 22.90 -11.16
CA LEU A 240 -10.63 22.40 -12.53
C LEU A 240 -9.59 21.28 -12.63
N LEU A 241 -8.50 21.37 -11.86
CA LEU A 241 -7.49 20.32 -11.78
C LEU A 241 -8.08 19.05 -11.15
N LEU A 242 -8.81 19.18 -10.05
CA LEU A 242 -9.47 18.07 -9.37
C LEU A 242 -10.49 17.39 -10.29
N ALA A 243 -11.32 18.17 -10.98
CA ALA A 243 -12.29 17.63 -11.93
C ALA A 243 -11.62 16.87 -13.07
N LYS A 244 -10.48 17.36 -13.59
CA LYS A 244 -9.70 16.64 -14.61
C LYS A 244 -9.18 15.31 -14.11
N GLU A 245 -8.63 15.26 -12.89
CA GLU A 245 -8.13 14.02 -12.29
C GLU A 245 -9.25 13.00 -12.04
N ILE A 246 -10.40 13.43 -11.50
CA ILE A 246 -11.58 12.59 -11.29
C ILE A 246 -12.04 11.97 -12.61
N LYS A 247 -12.13 12.78 -13.68
CA LYS A 247 -12.51 12.30 -15.01
C LYS A 247 -11.48 11.36 -15.62
N SER A 248 -10.19 11.65 -15.44
CA SER A 248 -9.07 10.80 -15.90
C SER A 248 -9.09 9.42 -15.23
N ALA A 249 -9.53 9.34 -13.97
CA ALA A 249 -9.72 8.09 -13.23
C ALA A 249 -10.95 7.28 -13.68
N GLY A 250 -11.69 7.74 -14.70
CA GLY A 250 -12.84 7.05 -15.27
C GLY A 250 -14.14 7.25 -14.48
N ILE A 251 -14.22 8.26 -13.62
CA ILE A 251 -15.47 8.63 -12.93
C ILE A 251 -16.25 9.58 -13.81
N ASP A 252 -17.53 9.26 -14.03
CA ASP A 252 -18.41 10.09 -14.82
C ASP A 252 -18.77 11.38 -14.06
N ILE A 253 -18.34 12.52 -14.61
CA ILE A 253 -18.64 13.85 -14.09
C ILE A 253 -18.96 14.80 -15.25
N ASP A 254 -19.85 15.75 -14.98
CA ASP A 254 -20.17 16.82 -15.93
C ASP A 254 -19.25 18.03 -15.68
N LEU A 255 -18.23 18.18 -16.52
CA LEU A 255 -17.29 19.31 -16.46
C LEU A 255 -17.95 20.67 -16.68
N ASN A 256 -19.13 20.74 -17.30
CA ASN A 256 -19.83 22.02 -17.46
C ASN A 256 -20.28 22.58 -16.11
N ARG A 257 -20.53 21.70 -15.12
CA ARG A 257 -20.88 22.08 -13.74
C ARG A 257 -19.69 22.62 -12.96
N ALA A 258 -18.46 22.32 -13.39
CA ALA A 258 -17.24 22.85 -12.77
C ALA A 258 -17.01 24.34 -13.09
N LEU A 259 -17.58 24.84 -14.20
CA LEU A 259 -17.35 26.19 -14.74
C LEU A 259 -18.53 27.16 -14.55
N ALA A 260 -19.70 26.65 -14.18
CA ALA A 260 -20.90 27.43 -13.86
C ALA A 260 -20.87 28.00 -12.44
#